data_AF-W5YV74-F1
#
_entry.id   AF-W5YV74-F1
#
_cell.length_a   1.000
_cell.length_b   1.000
_cell.length_c   1.000
_cell.angle_alpha   90.00
_cell.angle_beta   90.00
_cell.angle_gamma   90.00
#
_symmetry.space_group_name_H-M   'P 1'
#
loop_
_entity.id
_entity.type
_entity.pdbx_description
1 polymer ?
#
loop_
_entity_poly.entity_id
_entity_poly.type
_entity_poly.pdbx_seq_one_letter_code
_entity_poly.pdbx_strand_id
1 'polypeptide(L)'
;MVFDDTVDMGEQARFAMEFCTVESCGKCTPCRIGSVRGVEVIDRIRAGENREANLVLLEELCETMVDGSLCAMGGMTRSRYRA
;
A
#
# COMPACT_ATOMS: atom_id res chain seq x y z
N MET A 1 3.02 17.80 -0.16
CA MET A 1 2.45 17.90 1.21
C MET A 1 3.60 17.86 2.20
N VAL A 2 3.58 18.73 3.19
CA VAL A 2 4.52 18.72 4.32
C VAL A 2 3.76 18.12 5.51
N PHE A 3 4.36 17.16 6.19
CA PHE A 3 3.84 16.56 7.42
C PHE A 3 4.76 16.95 8.57
N ASP A 4 4.19 17.21 9.74
CA ASP A 4 4.94 17.40 10.99
C ASP A 4 5.01 16.09 11.78
N ASP A 5 5.60 16.14 12.98
CA ASP A 5 5.81 14.96 13.84
C ASP A 5 4.52 14.42 14.50
N THR A 6 3.36 15.06 14.30
CA THR A 6 2.08 14.61 14.85
C THR A 6 1.36 13.58 13.97
N VAL A 7 1.85 13.38 12.75
CA VAL A 7 1.19 12.55 11.73
C VAL A 7 1.55 11.07 11.88
N ASP A 8 0.54 10.20 11.90
CA ASP A 8 0.73 8.74 11.81
C ASP A 8 1.04 8.34 10.36
N MET A 9 2.30 8.02 10.08
CA MET A 9 2.74 7.56 8.76
C MET A 9 2.18 6.19 8.37
N GLY A 10 1.78 5.36 9.35
CA GLY A 10 1.05 4.11 9.10
C GLY A 10 -0.37 4.36 8.60
N GLU A 11 -1.01 5.44 9.06
CA GLU A 11 -2.30 5.88 8.51
C GLU A 11 -2.16 6.44 7.10
N GLN A 12 -1.09 7.21 6.83
CA GLN A 12 -0.81 7.68 5.47
C GLN A 12 -0.57 6.52 4.49
N ALA A 13 0.11 5.46 4.95
CA ALA A 13 0.30 4.24 4.16
C ALA A 13 -1.03 3.56 3.82
N ARG A 14 -1.88 3.41 4.84
CA ARG A 14 -3.22 2.83 4.68
C ARG A 14 -4.05 3.65 3.68
N PHE A 15 -4.03 4.97 3.82
CA PHE A 15 -4.75 5.89 2.95
C PHE A 15 -4.29 5.79 1.49
N ALA A 16 -2.98 5.69 1.24
CA ALA A 16 -2.48 5.55 -0.13
C ALA A 16 -2.98 4.26 -0.82
N MET A 17 -3.05 3.14 -0.08
CA MET A 17 -3.62 1.89 -0.58
C MET A 17 -5.14 1.98 -0.78
N GLU A 18 -5.85 2.65 0.12
CA GLU A 18 -7.29 2.89 0.02
C GLU A 18 -7.63 3.78 -1.18
N PHE A 19 -6.90 4.87 -1.37
CA PHE A 19 -7.02 5.73 -2.54
C PHE A 19 -6.78 4.93 -3.83
N CYS A 20 -5.75 4.09 -3.86
CA CYS A 20 -5.47 3.22 -4.99
C CYS A 20 -6.60 2.21 -5.27
N THR A 21 -7.32 1.78 -4.23
CA THR A 21 -8.49 0.91 -4.35
C THR A 21 -9.65 1.65 -5.02
N VAL A 22 -9.94 2.87 -4.56
CA VAL A 22 -11.07 3.68 -5.04
C VAL A 22 -10.84 4.16 -6.47
N GLU A 23 -9.65 4.66 -6.77
CA GLU A 23 -9.31 5.26 -8.08
C GLU A 23 -8.77 4.24 -9.09
N SER A 24 -8.81 2.94 -8.76
CA SER A 24 -8.37 1.91 -9.68
C SER A 24 -9.27 1.88 -10.92
N CYS A 25 -8.68 1.99 -12.11
CA CYS A 25 -9.39 1.73 -13.37
C CYS A 25 -9.76 0.25 -13.55
N GLY A 26 -9.31 -0.64 -12.66
CA GLY A 26 -9.67 -2.05 -12.60
C GLY A 26 -8.95 -2.98 -13.58
N LYS A 27 -8.11 -2.45 -14.48
CA LYS A 27 -7.51 -3.22 -15.59
C LYS A 27 -6.45 -4.24 -15.16
N CYS A 28 -5.62 -3.92 -14.16
CA CYS A 28 -4.57 -4.81 -13.67
C CYS A 28 -4.93 -5.35 -12.28
N THR A 29 -4.86 -6.67 -12.11
CA THR A 29 -5.12 -7.37 -10.85
C THR A 29 -4.32 -6.82 -9.66
N PRO A 30 -3.01 -6.56 -9.76
CA PRO A 30 -2.26 -6.05 -8.60
C PRO A 30 -2.73 -4.65 -8.17
N CYS A 31 -3.14 -3.78 -9.09
CA CYS A 31 -3.72 -2.49 -8.72
C CYS A 31 -5.13 -2.61 -8.14
N ARG A 32 -6.00 -3.47 -8.72
CA ARG A 32 -7.41 -3.60 -8.32
C ARG A 32 -7.61 -4.39 -7.03
N ILE A 33 -6.87 -5.48 -6.85
CA ILE A 33 -7.00 -6.39 -5.71
C ILE A 33 -5.85 -6.17 -4.72
N GLY A 34 -4.64 -5.93 -5.22
CA GLY A 34 -3.48 -5.75 -4.35
C GLY A 34 -3.61 -4.53 -3.47
N SER A 35 -4.20 -3.43 -3.94
CA SER A 35 -4.51 -2.25 -3.11
C SER A 35 -5.43 -2.57 -1.92
N VAL A 36 -6.50 -3.36 -2.15
CA VAL A 36 -7.39 -3.84 -1.08
C VAL A 36 -6.61 -4.69 -0.06
N ARG A 37 -5.78 -5.63 -0.55
CA ARG A 37 -4.94 -6.46 0.32
C ARG A 37 -3.91 -5.64 1.09
N GLY A 38 -3.39 -4.57 0.48
CA GLY A 38 -2.48 -3.63 1.11
C GLY A 38 -3.13 -2.96 2.31
N VAL A 39 -4.38 -2.51 2.19
CA VAL A 39 -5.16 -1.95 3.33
C VAL A 39 -5.26 -2.98 4.45
N GLU A 40 -5.69 -4.21 4.14
CA GLU A 40 -5.86 -5.28 5.13
C GLU A 40 -4.54 -5.68 5.83
N VAL A 41 -3.42 -5.67 5.10
CA VAL A 41 -2.10 -5.96 5.67
C VAL A 41 -1.65 -4.81 6.59
N ILE A 42 -1.84 -3.56 6.18
CA ILE A 42 -1.49 -2.39 6.99
C ILE A 42 -2.33 -2.34 8.27
N ASP A 43 -3.62 -2.68 8.20
CA ASP A 43 -4.48 -2.78 9.39
C ASP A 43 -3.95 -3.83 10.38
N ARG A 44 -3.50 -4.99 9.90
CA ARG A 44 -2.86 -6.03 10.73
C ARG A 44 -1.53 -5.55 11.36
N ILE A 45 -0.71 -4.84 10.58
CA ILE A 45 0.56 -4.24 11.07
C ILE A 45 0.30 -3.24 12.20
N ARG A 46 -0.76 -2.41 12.06
CA ARG A 46 -1.16 -1.43 13.08
C ARG A 46 -1.77 -2.09 14.31
N ALA A 47 -2.48 -3.21 14.15
CA ALA A 47 -2.98 -4.02 15.26
C ALA A 47 -1.89 -4.82 16.01
N GLY A 48 -0.65 -4.84 15.50
CA GLY A 48 0.46 -5.58 16.09
C GLY A 48 0.43 -7.09 15.78
N GLU A 49 -0.43 -7.52 14.88
CA GLU A 49 -0.56 -8.93 14.50
C GLU A 49 0.58 -9.33 13.58
N ASN A 50 1.43 -10.26 14.04
CA ASN A 50 2.55 -10.82 13.26
C ASN A 50 3.31 -9.76 12.43
N ARG A 51 3.66 -8.66 13.08
CA ARG A 51 4.09 -7.41 12.44
C ARG A 51 5.22 -7.62 11.42
N GLU A 52 6.26 -8.36 11.80
CA GLU A 52 7.42 -8.60 10.93
C GLU A 52 7.03 -9.36 9.66
N ALA A 53 6.22 -10.42 9.77
CA ALA A 53 5.78 -11.17 8.60
C ALA A 53 4.87 -10.34 7.69
N ASN A 54 4.01 -9.50 8.28
CA ASN A 54 3.14 -8.62 7.51
C ASN A 54 3.91 -7.48 6.83
N LEU A 55 5.02 -6.99 7.41
CA LEU A 55 5.90 -6.02 6.77
C LEU A 55 6.55 -6.62 5.51
N VAL A 56 7.06 -7.85 5.60
CA VAL A 56 7.61 -8.59 4.45
C VAL A 56 6.54 -8.78 3.38
N LEU A 57 5.34 -9.22 3.78
CA LEU A 57 4.22 -9.41 2.86
C LEU A 57 3.80 -8.10 2.16
N LEU A 58 3.80 -6.99 2.88
CA LEU A 58 3.48 -5.68 2.31
C LEU A 58 4.54 -5.25 1.29
N GLU A 59 5.81 -5.55 1.55
CA GLU A 59 6.92 -5.25 0.63
C GLU A 59 6.78 -6.06 -0.67
N GLU A 60 6.59 -7.38 -0.57
CA GLU A 60 6.40 -8.26 -1.74
C GLU A 60 5.16 -7.86 -2.57
N LEU A 61 4.08 -7.47 -1.89
CA LEU A 61 2.89 -6.95 -2.55
C LEU A 61 3.18 -5.65 -3.32
N CYS A 62 3.93 -4.73 -2.71
CA CYS A 62 4.33 -3.48 -3.35
C CYS A 62 5.20 -3.73 -4.58
N GLU A 63 6.13 -4.70 -4.53
CA GLU A 63 6.93 -5.11 -5.69
C GLU A 63 6.05 -5.68 -6.81
N THR A 64 5.10 -6.55 -6.45
CA THR A 64 4.11 -7.08 -7.41
C THR A 64 3.27 -5.97 -8.05
N MET A 65 2.93 -4.92 -7.30
CA MET A 65 2.22 -3.75 -7.84
C MET A 65 3.09 -2.92 -8.79
N VAL A 66 4.39 -2.78 -8.52
CA VAL A 66 5.32 -2.11 -9.42
C VAL A 66 5.44 -2.87 -10.75
N ASP A 67 5.68 -4.17 -10.68
CA ASP A 67 5.98 -4.97 -11.87
C ASP A 67 4.74 -5.34 -12.68
N GLY A 68 3.58 -5.44 -12.02
CA GLY A 68 2.34 -5.92 -12.63
C GLY A 68 1.30 -4.83 -12.97
N SER A 69 1.59 -3.56 -12.71
CA SER A 69 0.66 -2.46 -13.02
C SER A 69 0.95 -1.85 -14.39
N LEU A 70 -0.11 -1.71 -15.21
CA LEU A 70 -0.01 -1.15 -16.56
C LEU A 70 0.14 0.38 -16.60
N CYS A 71 0.00 1.05 -15.45
CA CYS A 71 0.11 2.50 -15.35
C CYS A 71 0.70 2.92 -14.00
N ALA A 72 1.05 4.20 -13.94
CA ALA A 72 1.57 4.89 -12.77
C ALA A 72 0.71 4.75 -11.51
N MET A 73 -0.62 4.64 -11.66
CA MET A 73 -1.53 4.61 -10.52
C MET A 73 -1.26 3.42 -9.60
N GLY A 74 -1.07 2.22 -10.16
CA GLY A 74 -0.65 1.05 -9.36
C GLY A 74 0.86 0.98 -9.13
N GLY A 75 1.65 1.37 -10.14
CA GLY A 75 3.11 1.23 -10.11
C GLY A 75 3.83 2.20 -9.15
N MET A 76 3.20 3.33 -8.81
CA MET A 76 3.79 4.33 -7.89
C MET A 76 3.14 4.38 -6.51
N THR A 77 2.13 3.55 -6.22
CA THR A 77 1.53 3.42 -4.87
C THR A 77 2.58 3.04 -3.80
N ARG A 78 3.69 2.39 -4.20
CA ARG A 78 4.84 2.04 -3.34
C ARG A 78 5.69 3.23 -2.87
N SER A 79 5.62 4.40 -3.52
CA SER A 79 6.66 5.46 -3.45
C SER A 79 7.02 6.00 -2.04
N ARG A 80 6.34 5.59 -0.97
CA ARG A 80 6.54 6.11 0.39
C ARG A 80 7.07 5.09 1.43
N TYR A 81 7.22 3.80 1.11
CA TYR A 81 7.42 2.76 2.15
C TYR A 81 8.86 2.36 2.44
N ARG A 82 9.84 3.03 1.82
CA ARG A 82 11.26 2.84 2.12
C ARG A 82 11.90 4.20 2.38
N ALA A 83 11.84 4.63 3.63
CA ALA A 83 12.70 5.66 4.21
C ALA A 83 13.47 5.01 5.35
#